data_AF-A0A7J4RW25-F1
#
_entry.id   AF-A0A7J4RW25-F1
#
_cell.length_a   1.000
_cell.length_b   1.000
_cell.length_c   1.000
_cell.angle_alpha   90.00
_cell.angle_beta   90.00
_cell.angle_gamma   90.00
#
_symmetry.space_group_name_H-M   'P 1'
#
loop_
_entity.id
_entity.type
_entity.pdbx_description
1 polymer ?
#
loop_
_entity_poly.entity_id
_entity_poly.type
_entity_poly.pdbx_seq_one_letter_code
_entity_poly.pdbx_strand_id
1 'polypeptide(L)'
;MKNTRYLAISLVVLFVLPTITIAFGEETKEYVNRRAEIWNLFFRMTTAVFVVGAVVSGTQVWLIWRFRESHPKNKTPTKWETGESH
;
A
#
# COMPACT_ATOMS: atom_id res chain seq x y z
N MET A 1 13.37 -4.98 20.87
CA MET A 1 12.80 -4.83 19.50
C MET A 1 11.99 -6.04 18.99
N LYS A 2 12.17 -7.26 19.50
CA LYS A 2 11.41 -8.45 19.05
C LYS A 2 9.91 -8.33 19.36
N ASN A 3 9.57 -7.84 20.55
CA ASN A 3 8.20 -7.70 21.06
C ASN A 3 7.36 -6.67 20.28
N THR A 4 7.99 -5.60 19.80
CA THR A 4 7.32 -4.59 18.95
C THR A 4 6.89 -5.16 17.60
N ARG A 5 7.66 -6.12 17.05
CA ARG A 5 7.30 -6.82 15.80
C ARG A 5 6.12 -7.77 16.01
N TYR A 6 6.08 -8.48 17.14
CA TYR A 6 4.94 -9.35 17.48
C TYR A 6 3.64 -8.56 17.73
N LEU A 7 3.73 -7.37 18.35
CA LEU A 7 2.60 -6.46 18.51
C LEU A 7 2.05 -5.96 17.17
N ALA A 8 2.92 -5.60 16.23
CA ALA A 8 2.49 -5.17 14.89
C ALA A 8 1.78 -6.31 14.13
N ILE A 9 2.32 -7.53 14.22
CA ILE A 9 1.72 -8.72 13.59
C ILE A 9 0.36 -9.06 14.24
N SER A 10 0.26 -9.01 15.57
CA SER A 10 -1.00 -9.30 16.27
C SER A 10 -2.09 -8.28 15.94
N LEU A 11 -1.72 -7.00 15.76
CA LEU A 11 -2.65 -5.93 15.37
C LEU A 11 -3.21 -6.17 13.96
N VAL A 12 -2.37 -6.58 13.02
CA VAL A 12 -2.79 -6.92 11.66
C VAL A 12 -3.74 -8.12 11.67
N VAL A 13 -3.41 -9.18 12.40
CA VAL A 13 -4.26 -10.38 12.52
C VAL A 13 -5.63 -10.02 13.10
N LEU A 14 -5.69 -9.15 14.12
CA LEU A 14 -6.95 -8.71 14.73
C LEU A 14 -7.87 -7.94 13.78
N PHE A 15 -7.31 -7.18 12.83
CA PHE A 15 -8.08 -6.46 11.83
C PHE A 15 -8.48 -7.32 10.63
N VAL A 16 -7.66 -8.32 10.26
CA VAL A 16 -7.89 -9.15 9.07
C VAL A 16 -8.86 -10.30 9.35
N LEU A 17 -8.86 -10.90 10.54
CA LEU A 17 -9.78 -12.00 10.86
C LEU A 17 -11.27 -11.63 10.78
N PRO A 18 -11.76 -10.50 11.34
CA PRO A 18 -13.19 -10.17 11.31
C PRO A 18 -13.69 -9.75 9.93
N THR A 19 -12.82 -9.28 9.02
CA THR A 19 -13.27 -8.93 7.66
C THR A 19 -13.62 -10.18 6.85
N ILE A 20 -12.99 -11.31 7.17
CA ILE A 20 -13.27 -12.60 6.54
C ILE A 20 -14.64 -13.11 7.00
N THR A 21 -14.98 -13.01 8.29
CA THR A 21 -16.29 -13.47 8.80
C THR A 21 -17.46 -12.65 8.29
N ILE A 22 -17.28 -11.35 8.07
CA ILE A 22 -18.29 -10.47 7.47
C ILE A 22 -18.52 -10.84 5.99
N ALA A 23 -17.48 -11.27 5.27
CA ALA A 23 -17.59 -11.68 3.86
C ALA A 23 -18.33 -13.01 3.64
N PHE A 24 -18.43 -13.87 4.67
CA PHE A 24 -19.06 -15.19 4.58
C PHE A 24 -20.43 -15.30 5.29
N GLY A 25 -20.97 -14.18 5.77
CA GLY A 25 -22.07 -14.16 6.76
C GLY A 25 -23.43 -13.66 6.29
N GLU A 26 -23.80 -13.77 5.01
CA GLU A 26 -25.17 -13.44 4.58
C GLU A 26 -25.79 -14.60 3.78
N GLU A 27 -26.67 -15.36 4.45
CA GLU A 27 -27.54 -16.33 3.77
C GLU A 27 -28.66 -15.57 3.04
N THR A 28 -28.38 -15.17 1.81
CA THR A 28 -29.34 -14.48 0.93
C THR A 28 -30.39 -15.47 0.42
N LYS A 29 -31.59 -15.37 0.97
CA LYS A 29 -32.80 -16.12 0.54
C LYS A 29 -33.43 -15.59 -0.76
N GLU A 30 -32.75 -14.70 -1.48
CA GLU A 30 -33.22 -14.07 -2.70
C GLU A 30 -32.41 -14.59 -3.89
N TYR A 31 -33.05 -14.86 -5.03
CA TYR A 31 -32.39 -15.37 -6.24
C TYR A 31 -31.47 -14.29 -6.83
N VAL A 32 -30.25 -14.17 -6.29
CA VAL A 32 -29.24 -13.25 -6.80
C VAL A 32 -28.58 -13.85 -8.05
N ASN A 33 -28.40 -13.03 -9.08
CA ASN A 33 -27.52 -13.34 -10.20
C ASN A 33 -26.07 -13.40 -9.71
N ARG A 34 -25.67 -14.52 -9.10
CA ARG A 34 -24.37 -14.76 -8.45
C ARG A 34 -23.18 -14.32 -9.30
N ARG A 35 -23.26 -14.50 -10.62
CA ARG A 35 -22.22 -14.04 -11.56
C ARG A 35 -22.00 -12.53 -11.47
N ALA A 36 -23.05 -11.72 -11.52
CA ALA A 36 -22.94 -10.26 -11.46
C ALA A 36 -22.47 -9.77 -10.09
N GLU A 37 -22.95 -10.42 -9.02
CA GLU A 37 -22.57 -10.07 -7.65
C GLU A 37 -21.11 -10.38 -7.33
N ILE A 38 -20.60 -11.55 -7.74
CA ILE A 38 -19.18 -11.91 -7.58
C ILE A 38 -18.27 -10.91 -8.30
N TRP A 39 -18.63 -10.51 -9.52
CA TRP A 39 -17.87 -9.49 -10.25
C TRP A 39 -17.88 -8.14 -9.53
N ASN A 40 -19.03 -7.72 -9.01
CA ASN A 40 -19.15 -6.48 -8.25
C ASN A 40 -18.31 -6.50 -6.95
N LEU A 41 -18.38 -7.60 -6.20
CA LEU A 41 -17.58 -7.81 -5.00
C LEU A 41 -16.08 -7.83 -5.32
N PHE A 42 -15.68 -8.51 -6.40
CA PHE A 42 -14.30 -8.55 -6.87
C PHE A 42 -13.79 -7.14 -7.18
N PHE A 43 -14.49 -6.39 -8.03
CA PHE A 43 -14.07 -5.03 -8.38
C PHE A 43 -13.98 -4.12 -7.15
N ARG A 44 -14.92 -4.21 -6.21
CA ARG A 44 -14.91 -3.42 -4.98
C ARG A 44 -13.67 -3.70 -4.12
N MET A 45 -13.31 -4.97 -3.95
CA MET A 45 -12.12 -5.36 -3.18
C MET A 45 -10.82 -5.02 -3.92
N THR A 46 -10.79 -5.22 -5.24
CA THR A 46 -9.65 -4.89 -6.09
C THR A 46 -9.34 -3.40 -6.06
N THR A 47 -10.34 -2.53 -6.15
CA THR A 47 -10.15 -1.08 -6.04
C THR A 47 -9.54 -0.70 -4.69
N ALA A 48 -10.00 -1.28 -3.58
CA ALA A 48 -9.44 -1.01 -2.26
C ALA A 48 -7.94 -1.37 -2.19
N VAL A 49 -7.56 -2.53 -2.73
CA VAL A 49 -6.15 -2.97 -2.77
C VAL A 49 -5.30 -2.04 -3.63
N PHE A 50 -5.78 -1.61 -4.79
CA PHE A 50 -5.05 -0.67 -5.65
C PHE A 50 -4.88 0.70 -5.00
N VAL A 51 -5.89 1.21 -4.29
CA VAL A 51 -5.78 2.48 -3.55
C VAL A 51 -4.71 2.38 -2.47
N VAL A 52 -4.72 1.31 -1.68
CA VAL A 52 -3.68 1.08 -0.65
C VAL A 52 -2.31 0.93 -1.30
N GLY A 53 -2.19 0.17 -2.40
CA GLY A 53 -0.95 0.01 -3.16
C GLY A 53 -0.40 1.33 -3.71
N ALA A 54 -1.26 2.20 -4.21
CA ALA A 54 -0.88 3.53 -4.71
C ALA A 54 -0.36 4.44 -3.58
N VAL A 55 -1.02 4.44 -2.43
CA VAL A 55 -0.59 5.23 -1.26
C VAL A 55 0.76 4.75 -0.75
N VAL A 56 0.94 3.43 -0.61
CA VAL A 56 2.21 2.87 -0.12
C VAL A 56 3.35 3.12 -1.10
N SER A 57 3.16 2.82 -2.38
CA SER A 57 4.20 3.05 -3.41
C SER A 57 4.53 4.54 -3.56
N GLY A 58 3.53 5.43 -3.56
CA GLY A 58 3.74 6.87 -3.59
C GLY A 58 4.53 7.37 -2.37
N THR A 59 4.24 6.85 -1.18
CA THR A 59 4.96 7.22 0.05
C THR A 59 6.42 6.75 0.02
N GLN A 60 6.68 5.53 -0.48
CA GLN A 60 8.05 5.01 -0.61
C GLN A 60 8.88 5.86 -1.58
N VAL A 61 8.34 6.16 -2.77
CA VAL A 61 9.02 7.00 -3.76
C VAL A 61 9.29 8.40 -3.21
N TRP A 62 8.30 9.00 -2.53
CA TRP A 62 8.47 10.31 -1.90
C TRP A 62 9.58 10.32 -0.85
N LEU A 63 9.65 9.30 0.02
CA LEU A 63 10.72 9.20 1.01
C LEU A 63 12.10 9.11 0.37
N ILE A 64 12.26 8.27 -0.66
CA ILE A 64 13.54 8.12 -1.38
C ILE A 64 13.95 9.45 -1.99
N TRP A 65 13.04 10.11 -2.68
CA TRP A 65 13.32 11.39 -3.32
C TRP A 65 13.63 12.49 -2.30
N ARG A 66 12.83 12.58 -1.23
CA ARG A 66 13.01 13.53 -0.12
C ARG A 66 14.37 13.38 0.54
N PHE A 67 14.82 12.14 0.76
CA PHE A 67 16.15 11.89 1.29
C PHE A 67 17.22 12.22 0.27
N ARG A 68 17.07 11.79 -0.99
CA ARG A 68 18.03 12.06 -2.08
C ARG A 68 18.35 13.56 -2.21
N GLU A 69 17.35 14.43 -2.09
CA GLU A 69 17.53 15.88 -2.15
C GLU A 69 18.20 16.47 -0.90
N SER A 70 17.93 15.88 0.26
CA SER A 70 18.54 16.33 1.52
C SER A 70 19.98 15.85 1.73
N HIS A 71 20.49 14.94 0.90
CA HIS A 71 21.85 14.42 1.06
C HIS A 71 22.88 15.52 0.76
N PRO A 72 23.85 15.77 1.66
CA PRO A 72 24.87 16.80 1.47
C PRO A 72 25.76 16.58 0.25
N LYS A 73 25.87 15.34 -0.26
CA LYS A 73 26.57 15.00 -1.51
C LYS A 73 25.89 15.50 -2.78
N ASN A 74 24.60 15.83 -2.74
CA ASN A 74 23.86 16.40 -3.86
C ASN A 74 23.79 17.94 -3.83
N LYS A 75 24.33 18.58 -2.78
CA LYS A 75 24.38 20.05 -2.67
C LYS A 75 25.62 20.67 -3.32
N THR A 76 26.69 19.89 -3.43
CA THR A 76 27.89 20.29 -4.15
C THR A 76 27.66 20.01 -5.63
N PRO A 77 27.68 21.02 -6.51
CA PRO A 77 27.61 20.78 -7.95
C PRO A 77 28.74 19.85 -8.34
N THR A 78 28.40 18.81 -9.07
CA THR A 78 29.41 17.87 -9.59
C THR A 78 30.25 18.60 -10.64
N LYS A 79 31.51 18.18 -10.85
CA LYS A 79 32.43 18.72 -11.88
C LYS A 79 31.75 18.95 -13.25
N TRP A 80 30.74 18.15 -13.58
CA TRP A 80 30.00 18.18 -14.83
C TRP A 80 28.95 19.30 -14.92
N GLU A 81 28.50 19.85 -13.78
CA GLU A 81 27.54 20.97 -13.70
C GLU A 81 28.24 22.34 -13.74
N THR A 82 29.52 22.41 -13.39
CA THR A 82 30.30 23.66 -13.37
C THR A 82 30.90 24.04 -14.72
N GLY A 83 30.68 23.24 -15.77
CA GLY A 83 31.16 23.53 -17.13
C GLY A 83 32.68 23.42 -17.33
N GLU A 84 33.42 22.89 -16.36
CA GLU A 84 34.84 22.57 -16.53
C GLU A 84 34.98 21.24 -17.29
N SER A 85 34.75 21.31 -18.59
CA SER A 85 35.32 20.35 -19.54
C SER A 85 36.84 20.48 -19.49
N HIS A 86 37.51 19.33 -19.45
CA HIS A 86 38.97 19.15 -19.52
C HIS A 86 39.69 20.17 -20.41
#